data_AF-A0A3D4CN43-F1
#
_entry.id   AF-A0A3D4CN43-F1
#
_cell.length_a   1.000
_cell.length_b   1.000
_cell.length_c   1.000
_cell.angle_alpha   90.00
_cell.angle_beta   90.00
_cell.angle_gamma   90.00
#
_symmetry.space_group_name_H-M   'P 1'
#
loop_
_entity.id
_entity.type
_entity.pdbx_description
1 polymer ?
#
loop_
_entity_poly.entity_id
_entity_poly.type
_entity_poly.pdbx_seq_one_letter_code
_entity_poly.pdbx_strand_id
1 'polypeptide(L)'
;MEKLFDLTLLEQTAMGNQEFMQKMIQMFVDQTPVLLTEMQTCIANNDWAQLGAKAHKLKPSIDLMGIAQLKQEIRDIEQFAKNNENLEILPSKVNHLTEILNQTLAQLQQEYLA
;
A
#
# COMPACT_ATOMS: atom_id res chain seq x y z
N MET A 1 -12.70 -13.70 9.10
CA MET A 1 -11.49 -12.91 8.81
C MET A 1 -11.73 -11.50 9.30
N GLU A 2 -10.74 -10.88 9.92
CA GLU A 2 -10.81 -9.45 10.25
C GLU A 2 -10.68 -8.65 8.94
N LYS A 3 -11.51 -7.61 8.79
CA LYS A 3 -11.51 -6.78 7.59
C LYS A 3 -10.32 -5.81 7.67
N LEU A 4 -9.45 -5.84 6.67
CA LEU A 4 -8.18 -5.09 6.70
C LEU A 4 -8.30 -3.68 6.10
N PHE A 5 -9.46 -3.32 5.57
CA PHE A 5 -9.71 -2.12 4.78
C PHE A 5 -11.11 -1.55 5.03
N ASP A 6 -11.30 -0.26 4.75
CA ASP A 6 -12.58 0.44 4.83
C ASP A 6 -12.74 1.32 3.58
N LEU A 7 -13.63 0.90 2.67
CA LEU A 7 -13.83 1.59 1.39
C LEU A 7 -14.73 2.83 1.50
N THR A 8 -15.14 3.26 2.70
CA THR A 8 -16.00 4.45 2.88
C THR A 8 -15.44 5.67 2.14
N LEU A 9 -14.12 5.91 2.21
CA LEU A 9 -13.49 7.03 1.51
C LEU A 9 -13.55 6.86 -0.02
N LEU A 10 -13.33 5.64 -0.51
CA LEU A 10 -13.44 5.35 -1.94
C LEU A 10 -14.89 5.50 -2.43
N GLU A 11 -15.87 5.04 -1.68
CA GLU A 11 -17.31 5.17 -2.00
C GLU A 11 -17.73 6.65 -2.08
N GLN A 12 -17.28 7.47 -1.13
CA GLN A 12 -17.49 8.92 -1.15
C GLN A 12 -16.82 9.57 -2.36
N THR A 13 -15.58 9.18 -2.67
CA THR A 13 -14.83 9.69 -3.82
C THR A 13 -15.49 9.29 -5.15
N ALA A 14 -16.05 8.08 -5.21
CA ALA A 14 -16.77 7.56 -6.36
C ALA A 14 -18.15 8.22 -6.55
N MET A 15 -18.68 8.92 -5.54
CA MET A 15 -20.02 9.53 -5.54
C MET A 15 -21.11 8.51 -5.94
N GLY A 16 -20.96 7.26 -5.49
CA GLY A 16 -21.88 6.16 -5.82
C GLY A 16 -21.62 5.47 -7.18
N ASN A 17 -20.62 5.90 -7.95
CA ASN A 17 -20.24 5.24 -9.20
C ASN A 17 -19.49 3.91 -8.94
N GLN A 18 -20.24 2.81 -9.04
CA GLN A 18 -19.73 1.45 -8.80
C GLN A 18 -18.66 1.03 -9.81
N GLU A 19 -18.79 1.41 -11.09
CA GLU A 19 -17.79 1.10 -12.12
C GLU A 19 -16.45 1.78 -11.82
N PHE A 20 -16.50 3.05 -11.38
CA PHE A 20 -15.31 3.77 -10.95
C PHE A 20 -14.66 3.10 -9.74
N MET A 21 -15.46 2.70 -8.75
CA MET A 21 -14.97 2.01 -7.56
C MET A 21 -14.27 0.68 -7.92
N GLN A 22 -14.91 -0.19 -8.72
CA GLN A 22 -14.30 -1.44 -9.17
C GLN A 22 -13.02 -1.19 -9.95
N LYS A 23 -12.98 -0.18 -10.84
CA LYS A 23 -11.77 0.19 -11.57
C LYS A 23 -10.62 0.59 -10.64
N MET A 24 -10.90 1.37 -9.60
CA MET A 24 -9.89 1.78 -8.63
C MET A 24 -9.37 0.61 -7.80
N ILE A 25 -10.26 -0.30 -7.39
CA ILE A 25 -9.88 -1.53 -6.68
C ILE A 25 -9.02 -2.41 -7.59
N GLN A 26 -9.42 -2.63 -8.85
CA GLN A 26 -8.65 -3.39 -9.83
C GLN A 26 -7.25 -2.80 -10.03
N MET A 27 -7.15 -1.48 -10.23
CA MET A 27 -5.86 -0.81 -10.37
C MET A 27 -4.97 -1.01 -9.13
N PHE A 28 -5.56 -0.93 -7.94
CA PHE A 28 -4.82 -1.18 -6.69
C PHE A 28 -4.32 -2.63 -6.61
N VAL A 29 -5.16 -3.61 -6.95
CA VAL A 29 -4.82 -5.03 -6.98
C VAL A 29 -3.70 -5.34 -7.98
N ASP A 30 -3.75 -4.75 -9.16
CA ASP A 30 -2.77 -5.02 -10.22
C ASP A 30 -1.41 -4.35 -9.95
N GLN A 31 -1.40 -3.13 -9.40
CA GLN A 31 -0.18 -2.33 -9.28
C GLN A 31 0.58 -2.57 -7.97
N THR A 32 -0.12 -2.88 -6.88
CA THR A 32 0.50 -3.04 -5.56
C THR A 32 1.57 -4.13 -5.51
N PRO A 33 1.38 -5.33 -6.10
CA PRO A 33 2.42 -6.38 -6.10
C PRO A 33 3.72 -5.94 -6.79
N VAL A 34 3.60 -5.15 -7.86
CA VAL A 34 4.76 -4.61 -8.59
C VAL A 34 5.52 -3.63 -7.69
N LEU A 35 4.81 -2.69 -7.05
CA LEU A 35 5.43 -1.73 -6.12
C LEU A 35 6.11 -2.42 -4.93
N LEU A 36 5.50 -3.48 -4.37
CA LEU A 36 6.08 -4.24 -3.27
C LEU A 36 7.40 -4.93 -3.66
N THR A 37 7.44 -5.54 -4.84
CA THR A 37 8.66 -6.16 -5.40
C THR A 37 9.75 -5.12 -5.61
N GLU A 38 9.40 -3.94 -6.11
CA GLU A 38 10.34 -2.83 -6.29
C GLU A 38 10.86 -2.31 -4.94
N MET A 39 10.01 -2.19 -3.92
CA MET A 39 10.43 -1.78 -2.57
C MET A 39 11.42 -2.77 -1.96
N GLN A 40 11.18 -4.07 -2.08
CA GLN A 40 12.11 -5.12 -1.64
C GLN A 40 13.45 -5.03 -2.39
N THR A 41 13.41 -4.75 -3.70
CA THR A 41 14.63 -4.54 -4.50
C THR A 41 15.41 -3.31 -4.01
N CYS A 42 14.72 -2.22 -3.64
CA CYS A 42 15.37 -1.04 -3.07
C CYS A 42 16.08 -1.35 -1.75
N ILE A 43 15.44 -2.14 -0.87
CA ILE A 43 16.07 -2.62 0.37
C ILE A 43 17.36 -3.40 0.06
N ALA A 44 17.31 -4.37 -0.86
CA ALA A 44 18.46 -5.21 -1.18
C ALA A 44 19.65 -4.41 -1.75
N ASN A 45 19.37 -3.33 -2.46
CA ASN A 45 20.37 -2.45 -3.05
C ASN A 45 20.76 -1.25 -2.17
N ASN A 46 20.17 -1.10 -0.98
CA ASN A 46 20.26 0.11 -0.15
C ASN A 46 19.87 1.41 -0.89
N ASP A 47 18.93 1.32 -1.84
CA ASP A 47 18.42 2.47 -2.59
C ASP A 47 17.28 3.15 -1.84
N TRP A 48 17.62 3.87 -0.78
CA TRP A 48 16.67 4.54 0.11
C TRP A 48 15.88 5.65 -0.59
N ALA A 49 16.51 6.33 -1.55
CA ALA A 49 15.83 7.37 -2.33
C ALA A 49 14.66 6.77 -3.12
N GLN A 50 14.89 5.65 -3.82
CA GLN A 50 13.82 4.98 -4.55
C GLN A 50 12.81 4.33 -3.62
N LEU A 51 13.23 3.74 -2.50
CA LEU A 51 12.29 3.21 -1.51
C LEU A 51 11.30 4.26 -1.03
N GLY A 52 11.79 5.46 -0.68
CA GLY A 52 10.94 6.59 -0.28
C GLY A 52 9.97 7.01 -1.40
N ALA A 53 10.44 7.04 -2.65
CA ALA A 53 9.60 7.35 -3.80
C ALA A 53 8.50 6.30 -4.05
N LYS A 54 8.79 5.00 -3.86
CA LYS A 54 7.78 3.94 -3.95
C LYS A 54 6.76 4.02 -2.81
N ALA A 55 7.22 4.28 -1.58
CA ALA A 55 6.35 4.49 -0.43
C ALA A 55 5.40 5.69 -0.65
N HIS A 56 5.92 6.80 -1.16
CA HIS A 56 5.12 7.98 -1.52
C HIS A 56 4.00 7.66 -2.53
N LYS A 57 4.31 6.85 -3.55
CA LYS A 57 3.34 6.43 -4.58
C LYS A 57 2.24 5.52 -4.03
N LEU A 58 2.58 4.65 -3.08
CA LEU A 58 1.65 3.67 -2.52
C LEU A 58 0.76 4.25 -1.41
N LYS A 59 1.28 5.22 -0.65
CA LYS A 59 0.57 5.93 0.44
C LYS A 59 -0.84 6.40 0.10
N PRO A 60 -1.10 7.14 -1.00
CA PRO A 60 -2.46 7.59 -1.32
C PRO A 60 -3.41 6.43 -1.59
N SER A 61 -2.93 5.32 -2.16
CA SER A 61 -3.76 4.13 -2.38
C SER A 61 -4.11 3.43 -1.06
N ILE A 62 -3.17 3.33 -0.13
CA ILE A 62 -3.41 2.84 1.25
C ILE A 62 -4.47 3.70 1.95
N ASP A 63 -4.36 5.03 1.83
CA ASP A 63 -5.31 5.95 2.41
C ASP A 63 -6.70 5.80 1.75
N LEU A 64 -6.77 5.72 0.42
CA LEU A 64 -8.02 5.58 -0.35
C LEU A 64 -8.76 4.27 -0.07
N MET A 65 -8.02 3.16 0.06
CA MET A 65 -8.58 1.85 0.43
C MET A 65 -8.90 1.74 1.93
N GLY A 66 -8.56 2.75 2.75
CA GLY A 66 -8.85 2.76 4.17
C GLY A 66 -8.09 1.69 4.97
N ILE A 67 -6.86 1.36 4.58
CA ILE A 67 -6.03 0.35 5.28
C ILE A 67 -5.36 0.98 6.49
N ALA A 68 -6.17 1.22 7.54
CA ALA A 68 -5.80 2.06 8.68
C ALA A 68 -4.51 1.63 9.39
N GLN A 69 -4.30 0.31 9.53
CA GLN A 69 -3.12 -0.24 10.21
C GLN A 69 -1.79 0.07 9.51
N LEU A 70 -1.80 0.30 8.18
CA LEU A 70 -0.59 0.63 7.41
C LEU A 70 -0.38 2.14 7.27
N LYS A 71 -1.32 2.96 7.73
CA LYS A 71 -1.31 4.41 7.53
C LYS A 71 -0.04 5.07 8.08
N GLN A 72 0.36 4.71 9.29
CA GLN A 72 1.59 5.25 9.89
C GLN A 72 2.84 4.58 9.30
N GLU A 73 2.79 3.26 9.08
CA GLU A 73 3.95 2.50 8.60
C GLU A 73 4.43 2.95 7.23
N ILE A 74 3.53 3.21 6.27
CA ILE A 74 3.94 3.71 4.95
C ILE A 74 4.58 5.10 5.02
N ARG A 75 4.14 5.94 5.97
CA ARG A 75 4.69 7.29 6.21
C ARG A 75 6.05 7.20 6.87
N ASP A 76 6.22 6.29 7.83
CA ASP A 76 7.52 6.01 8.45
C ASP A 76 8.53 5.55 7.39
N ILE A 77 8.15 4.59 6.53
CA ILE A 77 9.02 4.10 5.46
C ILE A 77 9.45 5.26 4.54
N GLU A 78 8.49 6.09 4.10
CA GLU A 78 8.79 7.26 3.26
C GLU A 78 9.74 8.24 3.95
N GLN A 79 9.47 8.60 5.21
CA GLN A 79 10.24 9.58 5.96
C GLN A 79 11.65 9.09 6.28
N PHE A 80 11.78 7.87 6.80
CA PHE A 80 13.05 7.26 7.17
C PHE A 80 13.95 7.06 5.95
N ALA A 81 13.39 6.59 4.84
CA ALA A 81 14.14 6.44 3.60
C ALA A 81 14.57 7.79 3.00
N LYS A 82 13.70 8.82 3.05
CA LYS A 82 14.02 10.17 2.57
C LYS A 82 15.09 10.88 3.41
N ASN A 83 15.04 10.72 4.73
CA ASN A 83 15.93 11.39 5.66
C ASN A 83 17.22 10.61 5.94
N ASN A 84 17.32 9.35 5.48
CA ASN A 84 18.38 8.41 5.85
C ASN A 84 18.45 8.16 7.36
N GLU A 85 17.28 8.01 8.00
CA GLU A 85 17.12 7.77 9.44
C GLU A 85 16.52 6.39 9.66
N ASN A 86 16.90 5.71 10.76
CA ASN A 86 16.37 4.39 11.14
C ASN A 86 16.36 3.38 9.97
N LEU A 87 17.43 3.35 9.18
CA LEU A 87 17.51 2.52 7.98
C LEU A 87 17.46 1.03 8.31
N GLU A 88 17.95 0.66 9.49
CA GLU A 88 17.98 -0.71 10.01
C GLU A 88 16.59 -1.31 10.26
N ILE A 89 15.56 -0.48 10.48
CA ILE A 89 14.19 -0.96 10.70
C ILE A 89 13.36 -1.00 9.41
N LEU A 90 13.81 -0.34 8.33
CA LEU A 90 13.08 -0.30 7.05
C LEU A 90 12.78 -1.68 6.47
N PRO A 91 13.71 -2.68 6.47
CA PRO A 91 13.40 -4.02 5.97
C PRO A 91 12.21 -4.66 6.71
N SER A 92 12.16 -4.53 8.04
CA SER A 92 11.09 -5.10 8.86
C SER A 92 9.73 -4.45 8.55
N LYS A 93 9.70 -3.12 8.40
CA LYS A 93 8.49 -2.37 8.03
C LYS A 93 8.00 -2.73 6.63
N VAL A 94 8.90 -2.85 5.65
CA VAL A 94 8.54 -3.24 4.28
C VAL A 94 7.98 -4.68 4.26
N ASN A 95 8.54 -5.59 5.05
CA ASN A 95 8.01 -6.96 5.15
C ASN A 95 6.61 -7.00 5.76
N HIS A 96 6.37 -6.26 6.85
CA HIS A 96 5.05 -6.19 7.47
C HIS A 96 4.01 -5.52 6.55
N LEU A 97 4.38 -4.39 5.91
CA LEU A 97 3.58 -3.73 4.89
C LEU A 97 3.19 -4.72 3.76
N THR A 98 4.14 -5.53 3.31
CA THR A 98 3.96 -6.53 2.24
C THR A 98 2.97 -7.61 2.64
N GLU A 99 3.09 -8.13 3.87
CA GLU A 99 2.19 -9.16 4.41
C GLU A 99 0.74 -8.67 4.46
N ILE A 100 0.51 -7.51 5.08
CA ILE A 100 -0.84 -6.95 5.22
C ILE A 100 -1.44 -6.58 3.86
N LEU A 101 -0.64 -6.02 2.94
CA LEU A 101 -1.13 -5.70 1.61
C LEU A 101 -1.51 -6.95 0.84
N ASN A 102 -0.70 -8.01 0.84
CA ASN A 102 -1.05 -9.26 0.18
C ASN A 102 -2.37 -9.86 0.71
N GLN A 103 -2.59 -9.83 2.03
CA GLN A 103 -3.86 -10.25 2.62
C GLN A 103 -5.03 -9.35 2.18
N THR A 104 -4.81 -8.04 2.13
CA THR A 104 -5.81 -7.06 1.70
C THR A 104 -6.18 -7.24 0.23
N LEU A 105 -5.19 -7.45 -0.64
CA LEU A 105 -5.41 -7.71 -2.07
C LEU A 105 -6.25 -8.96 -2.29
N ALA A 106 -5.97 -10.03 -1.55
CA ALA A 106 -6.75 -11.26 -1.62
C ALA A 106 -8.22 -11.05 -1.19
N GLN A 107 -8.47 -10.27 -0.12
CA GLN A 107 -9.84 -9.93 0.29
C GLN A 107 -10.56 -9.08 -0.77
N LEU A 108 -9.91 -8.03 -1.28
CA LEU A 108 -10.48 -7.16 -2.32
C LEU A 108 -10.83 -7.93 -3.59
N GLN A 109 -9.95 -8.84 -4.01
CA GLN A 109 -10.19 -9.67 -5.19
C GLN A 109 -11.39 -10.60 -5.00
N GLN A 110 -11.53 -11.21 -3.82
CA GLN A 110 -12.67 -12.09 -3.51
C GLN A 110 -14.00 -11.33 -3.36
N GLU A 111 -13.99 -10.14 -2.76
CA GLU A 111 -15.20 -9.38 -2.44
C GLU A 111 -15.71 -8.54 -3.62
N TYR A 112 -14.84 -8.05 -4.51
CA TYR A 112 -15.20 -7.01 -5.50
C TYR A 112 -14.85 -7.34 -6.96
N LEU A 113 -13.98 -8.33 -7.21
CA LEU A 113 -13.44 -8.64 -8.54
C LEU A 113 -13.65 -10.12 -8.94
N ALA A 114 -14.39 -10.89 -8.13
CA ALA A 114 -14.71 -12.29 -8.37
C ALA A 114 -15.91 -12.48 -9.30
#